data_AF-A0A2S6Z978-F1
#
_entry.id   AF-A0A2S6Z978-F1
#
_cell.length_a   1.000
_cell.length_b   1.000
_cell.length_c   1.000
_cell.angle_alpha   90.00
_cell.angle_beta   90.00
_cell.angle_gamma   90.00
#
_symmetry.space_group_name_H-M   'P 1'
#
loop_
_entity.id
_entity.type
_entity.pdbx_description
1 polymer ?
#
loop_
_entity_poly.entity_id
_entity_poly.type
_entity_poly.pdbx_seq_one_letter_code
_entity_poly.pdbx_strand_id
1 'polypeptide(L)'
;MNTTTRISTAGRSVGRGWRAFARGERRLSSWLASKGMPMAGVAVLLWVVKLVTLGLLFYVAFWLALLLLLGVAAAWMADNSARKDDRWAQQDELRNGEAGFGLYSSTGQRIDPHDPNDPFDD
;
A
#
# COMPACT_ATOMS: atom_id res chain seq x y z
N MET A 1 7.14 -34.90 6.14
CA MET A 1 7.49 -33.46 6.22
C MET A 1 6.30 -32.71 6.83
N ASN A 2 6.52 -32.03 7.94
CA ASN A 2 5.52 -31.35 8.75
C ASN A 2 5.59 -29.82 8.57
N THR A 3 4.58 -29.21 7.96
CA THR A 3 4.43 -27.74 7.99
C THR A 3 3.44 -27.37 9.09
N THR A 4 3.99 -26.98 10.24
CA THR A 4 3.24 -26.49 11.40
C THR A 4 2.59 -25.14 11.08
N THR A 5 1.29 -25.15 10.83
CA THR A 5 0.44 -23.96 10.76
C THR A 5 0.34 -23.33 12.16
N ARG A 6 1.26 -22.40 12.46
CA ARG A 6 1.13 -21.52 13.63
C ARG A 6 0.05 -20.48 13.35
N ILE A 7 -1.20 -20.88 13.53
CA ILE A 7 -2.35 -19.96 13.50
C ILE A 7 -2.32 -19.21 14.83
N SER A 8 -1.83 -17.99 14.75
CA SER A 8 -1.78 -16.96 15.76
C SER A 8 -3.07 -16.87 16.58
N THR A 9 -2.97 -17.13 17.88
CA THR A 9 -3.99 -16.92 18.92
C THR A 9 -4.30 -15.44 19.20
N ALA A 10 -4.22 -14.58 18.19
CA ALA A 10 -4.33 -13.12 18.32
C ALA A 10 -5.79 -12.61 18.37
N GLY A 11 -6.80 -13.47 18.16
CA GLY A 11 -8.21 -13.05 18.14
C GLY A 11 -8.93 -13.09 19.49
N ARG A 12 -8.36 -13.71 20.54
CA ARG A 12 -9.10 -14.01 21.79
C ARG A 12 -8.93 -12.94 22.88
N SER A 13 -7.97 -12.02 22.76
CA SER A 13 -7.76 -10.92 23.71
C SER A 13 -8.78 -9.78 23.52
N VAL A 14 -9.15 -9.49 22.26
CA VAL A 14 -10.12 -8.43 21.92
C VAL A 14 -11.51 -8.74 22.52
N GLY A 15 -11.94 -10.00 22.50
CA GLY A 15 -13.22 -10.41 23.10
C GLY A 15 -13.29 -10.28 24.63
N ARG A 16 -12.15 -10.29 25.34
CA ARG A 16 -12.12 -10.06 26.80
C ARG A 16 -12.15 -8.59 27.17
N GLY A 17 -11.49 -7.73 26.38
CA GLY A 17 -11.54 -6.27 26.56
C GLY A 17 -12.97 -5.74 26.46
N TRP A 18 -13.74 -6.23 25.48
CA TRP A 18 -15.14 -5.84 25.26
C TRP A 18 -16.06 -6.18 26.44
N ARG A 19 -15.88 -7.36 27.05
CA ARG A 19 -16.67 -7.79 28.23
C ARG A 19 -16.28 -7.08 29.53
N ALA A 20 -15.08 -6.52 29.62
CA ALA A 20 -14.66 -5.67 30.73
C ALA A 20 -15.21 -4.24 30.56
N PHE A 21 -15.17 -3.71 29.33
CA PHE A 21 -15.75 -2.42 28.97
C PHE A 21 -17.26 -2.38 29.22
N ALA A 22 -18.01 -3.39 28.74
CA ALA A 22 -19.46 -3.49 28.94
C ALA A 22 -19.89 -3.71 30.41
N ARG A 23 -19.01 -4.27 31.25
CA ARG A 23 -19.24 -4.38 32.70
C ARG A 23 -18.87 -3.09 33.44
N GLY A 24 -17.88 -2.36 32.94
CA GLY A 24 -17.52 -1.02 33.39
C GLY A 24 -18.69 -0.06 33.24
N GLU A 25 -19.43 -0.12 32.12
CA GLU A 25 -20.62 0.70 31.89
C GLU A 25 -21.67 0.53 32.99
N ARG A 26 -21.98 -0.70 33.44
CA ARG A 26 -22.99 -0.92 34.50
C ARG A 26 -22.55 -0.35 35.84
N ARG A 27 -21.26 -0.45 36.18
CA ARG A 27 -20.70 0.10 37.43
C ARG A 27 -20.60 1.63 37.38
N LEU A 28 -20.22 2.19 36.24
CA LEU A 28 -20.23 3.63 35.98
C LEU A 28 -21.66 4.18 35.99
N SER A 29 -22.63 3.43 35.44
CA SER A 29 -24.04 3.80 35.45
C SER A 29 -24.62 3.80 36.86
N SER A 30 -24.31 2.79 37.68
CA SER A 30 -24.73 2.79 39.09
C SER A 30 -24.02 3.87 39.90
N TRP A 31 -22.77 4.19 39.56
CA TRP A 31 -22.00 5.24 40.22
C TRP A 31 -22.47 6.65 39.81
N LEU A 32 -22.83 6.85 38.54
CA LEU A 32 -23.45 8.07 38.00
C LEU A 32 -24.86 8.27 38.56
N ALA A 33 -25.67 7.21 38.63
CA ALA A 33 -26.99 7.25 39.25
C ALA A 33 -26.91 7.56 40.75
N SER A 34 -25.89 7.04 41.45
CA SER A 34 -25.68 7.33 42.88
C SER A 34 -25.17 8.74 43.17
N LYS A 35 -24.71 9.49 42.15
CA LYS A 35 -24.06 10.80 42.35
C LYS A 35 -24.90 12.00 41.92
N GLY A 36 -26.11 11.80 41.40
CA GLY A 36 -27.11 12.87 41.23
C GLY A 36 -26.63 14.10 40.44
N MET A 37 -25.84 13.92 39.39
CA MET A 37 -25.35 15.04 38.55
C MET A 37 -26.32 15.28 37.38
N PRO A 38 -26.55 16.55 36.94
CA PRO A 38 -27.60 16.88 35.99
C PRO A 38 -27.28 16.25 34.64
N MET A 39 -28.34 15.87 33.91
CA MET A 39 -28.31 15.26 32.57
C MET A 39 -27.24 15.85 31.62
N ALA A 40 -26.89 17.13 31.78
CA ALA A 40 -25.83 17.83 31.06
C ALA A 40 -24.43 17.18 31.20
N GLY A 41 -24.04 16.70 32.38
CA GLY A 41 -22.71 16.09 32.58
C GLY A 41 -22.58 14.75 31.83
N VAL A 42 -23.66 13.98 31.79
CA VAL A 42 -23.73 12.73 31.02
C VAL A 42 -23.67 13.01 29.52
N ALA A 43 -24.37 14.05 29.05
CA ALA A 43 -24.35 14.45 27.64
C ALA A 43 -22.95 14.90 27.18
N VAL A 44 -22.23 15.69 27.97
CA VAL A 44 -20.85 16.10 27.66
C VAL A 44 -19.93 14.89 27.58
N LEU A 45 -20.03 13.94 28.51
CA LEU A 45 -19.21 12.74 28.50
C LEU A 45 -19.47 11.88 27.25
N LEU A 46 -20.73 11.73 26.84
CA LEU A 46 -21.10 11.05 25.60
C LEU A 46 -20.54 11.76 24.35
N TRP A 47 -20.58 13.09 24.32
CA TRP A 47 -19.98 13.88 23.24
C TRP A 47 -18.47 13.68 23.16
N VAL A 48 -17.77 13.67 24.29
CA VAL A 48 -16.33 13.39 24.34
C VAL A 48 -16.04 11.99 23.82
N VAL A 49 -16.77 10.97 24.26
CA VAL A 49 -16.60 9.60 23.75
C VAL A 49 -16.83 9.54 22.23
N LYS A 50 -17.88 10.21 21.74
CA LYS A 50 -18.17 10.28 20.30
C LYS A 50 -17.04 10.96 19.53
N LEU A 51 -16.49 12.06 20.03
CA LEU A 51 -15.37 12.77 19.42
C LEU A 51 -14.08 11.95 19.43
N VAL A 52 -13.78 11.27 20.54
CA VAL A 52 -12.61 10.36 20.61
C VAL A 52 -12.77 9.21 19.61
N THR A 53 -13.96 8.61 19.56
CA THR A 53 -14.26 7.54 18.60
C THR A 53 -14.10 8.03 17.17
N LEU A 54 -14.62 9.23 16.86
CA LEU A 54 -14.53 9.83 15.53
C LEU A 54 -13.08 10.18 15.17
N GLY A 55 -12.31 10.74 16.10
CA GLY A 55 -10.90 11.05 15.92
C GLY A 55 -10.05 9.80 15.69
N LEU A 56 -10.29 8.73 16.45
CA LEU A 56 -9.60 7.45 16.27
C LEU A 56 -9.95 6.81 14.92
N LEU A 57 -11.22 6.83 14.52
CA LEU A 57 -11.66 6.34 13.22
C LEU A 57 -11.00 7.13 12.08
N PHE A 58 -10.98 8.46 12.20
CA PHE A 58 -10.34 9.33 11.23
C PHE A 58 -8.83 9.09 11.16
N TYR A 59 -8.17 8.88 12.30
CA TYR A 59 -6.75 8.55 12.37
C TYR A 59 -6.44 7.24 11.63
N VAL A 60 -7.21 6.18 11.88
CA VAL A 60 -7.04 4.89 11.19
C VAL A 60 -7.30 5.05 9.69
N ALA A 61 -8.37 5.74 9.30
CA ALA A 61 -8.68 6.00 7.89
C ALA A 61 -7.56 6.80 7.20
N PHE A 62 -7.03 7.83 7.86
CA PHE A 62 -5.90 8.62 7.37
C PHE A 62 -4.65 7.76 7.19
N TRP A 63 -4.34 6.90 8.16
CA TRP A 63 -3.22 5.95 8.03
C TRP A 63 -3.41 4.99 6.86
N LEU A 64 -4.60 4.42 6.70
CA LEU A 64 -4.89 3.55 5.55
C LEU A 64 -4.76 4.29 4.23
N ALA A 65 -5.24 5.53 4.16
CA ALA A 65 -5.08 6.37 2.97
C ALA A 65 -3.61 6.66 2.67
N LEU A 66 -2.79 6.93 3.69
CA LEU A 66 -1.36 7.19 3.53
C LEU A 66 -0.59 5.95 3.08
N LEU A 67 -0.92 4.77 3.65
CA LEU A 67 -0.36 3.49 3.21
C LEU A 67 -0.79 3.14 1.78
N LEU A 68 -2.06 3.39 1.44
CA LEU A 68 -2.57 3.18 0.09
C LEU A 68 -1.86 4.09 -0.92
N LEU A 69 -1.72 5.38 -0.59
CA LEU A 69 -1.01 6.35 -1.42
C LEU A 69 0.45 5.93 -1.63
N LEU A 70 1.13 5.48 -0.56
CA LEU A 70 2.48 4.97 -0.65
C LEU A 70 2.56 3.71 -1.54
N GLY A 71 1.61 2.80 -1.41
CA GLY A 71 1.50 1.61 -2.25
C GLY A 71 1.30 1.95 -3.73
N VAL A 72 0.39 2.88 -4.04
CA VAL A 72 0.17 3.38 -5.40
C VAL A 72 1.43 4.07 -5.94
N ALA A 73 2.09 4.90 -5.13
CA ALA A 73 3.34 5.55 -5.53
C ALA A 73 4.45 4.54 -5.82
N ALA A 74 4.59 3.50 -4.99
CA ALA A 74 5.54 2.42 -5.20
C ALA A 74 5.24 1.62 -6.47
N ALA A 75 3.97 1.27 -6.70
CA ALA A 75 3.55 0.60 -7.93
C ALA A 75 3.81 1.46 -9.18
N TRP A 76 3.52 2.76 -9.10
CA TRP A 76 3.78 3.70 -10.18
C TRP A 76 5.28 3.88 -10.45
N MET A 77 6.12 3.90 -9.40
CA MET A 77 7.57 3.93 -9.56
C MET A 77 8.11 2.64 -10.20
N ALA A 78 7.60 1.47 -9.79
CA ALA A 78 8.01 0.18 -10.34
C ALA A 78 7.65 0.05 -11.83
N ASP A 79 6.46 0.47 -12.22
CA ASP A 79 6.03 0.51 -13.62
C ASP A 79 6.88 1.49 -14.45
N ASN A 80 7.16 2.68 -13.90
CA ASN A 80 8.00 3.66 -14.57
C ASN A 80 9.48 3.24 -14.62
N SER A 81 10.00 2.47 -13.65
CA SER A 81 11.36 1.92 -13.72
C SER A 81 11.44 0.79 -14.75
N ALA A 82 10.47 -0.12 -14.79
CA ALA A 82 10.41 -1.14 -15.84
C ALA A 82 10.40 -0.50 -17.23
N ARG A 83 9.53 0.50 -17.45
CA ARG A 83 9.47 1.24 -18.72
C ARG A 83 10.72 2.10 -19.01
N LYS A 84 11.54 2.40 -18.01
CA LYS A 84 12.81 3.11 -18.21
C LYS A 84 13.96 2.15 -18.45
N ASP A 85 13.98 0.98 -17.83
CA ASP A 85 14.89 -0.11 -18.17
C ASP A 85 14.68 -0.54 -19.62
N ASP A 86 13.41 -0.62 -20.06
CA ASP A 86 13.07 -0.78 -21.47
C ASP A 86 13.60 0.38 -22.32
N ARG A 87 13.61 1.62 -21.81
CA ARG A 87 14.11 2.81 -22.53
C ARG A 87 15.63 2.89 -22.61
N TRP A 88 16.34 2.33 -21.63
CA TRP A 88 17.80 2.18 -21.66
C TRP A 88 18.23 0.94 -22.45
N ALA A 89 17.36 -0.06 -22.59
CA ALA A 89 17.47 -1.15 -23.55
C ALA A 89 17.10 -0.72 -24.98
N GLN A 90 16.14 0.19 -25.12
CA GLN A 90 15.58 0.70 -26.38
C GLN A 90 16.45 1.83 -26.95
N GLN A 91 17.62 1.45 -27.45
CA GLN A 91 18.20 2.13 -28.60
C GLN A 91 18.88 1.11 -29.53
N ASP A 92 18.36 -0.12 -29.58
CA ASP A 92 18.51 -1.02 -30.70
C ASP A 92 17.61 -0.55 -31.86
N GLU A 93 17.96 0.59 -32.45
CA GLU A 93 17.18 1.19 -33.52
C GLU A 93 17.60 0.64 -34.88
N LEU A 94 16.60 0.27 -35.68
CA LEU A 94 16.76 0.02 -37.12
C LEU A 94 17.15 1.34 -37.79
N ARG A 95 18.40 1.42 -38.22
CA ARG A 95 18.92 2.58 -38.94
C ARG A 95 19.90 2.16 -40.03
N ASN A 96 20.16 3.09 -40.94
CA ASN A 96 21.29 2.99 -41.86
C ASN A 96 22.53 3.51 -41.15
N GLY A 97 23.42 2.59 -40.77
CA GLY A 97 24.73 2.93 -40.24
C GLY A 97 25.84 2.62 -41.25
N GLU A 98 27.08 2.65 -40.79
CA GLU A 98 28.26 2.44 -41.63
C GLU A 98 28.31 1.04 -42.27
N ALA A 99 27.66 0.05 -41.63
CA ALA A 99 27.57 -1.31 -42.12
C ALA A 99 26.25 -1.60 -42.85
N GLY A 100 25.51 -0.59 -43.32
CA GLY A 100 24.22 -0.77 -44.02
C GLY A 100 22.99 -0.71 -43.09
N PHE A 101 21.81 -1.07 -43.61
CA PHE A 101 20.57 -1.11 -42.82
C PHE A 101 20.61 -2.28 -41.83
N GLY A 102 20.31 -2.03 -40.56
CA GLY A 102 20.30 -3.09 -39.56
C GLY A 102 20.00 -2.60 -38.16
N LEU A 103 20.05 -3.53 -37.20
CA LEU A 103 19.87 -3.22 -35.79
C LEU A 103 21.18 -2.66 -35.20
N TYR A 104 21.18 -1.39 -34.80
CA TYR A 104 22.34 -0.73 -34.21
C TYR A 104 22.12 -0.43 -32.74
N SER A 105 23.16 -0.60 -31.92
CA SER A 105 23.23 -0.12 -30.54
C SER A 105 23.24 1.40 -30.48
N SER A 106 22.89 1.97 -29.31
CA SER A 106 23.06 3.40 -29.00
C SER A 106 24.48 3.93 -29.24
N THR A 107 25.47 3.04 -29.16
CA THR A 107 26.89 3.33 -29.42
C THR A 107 27.28 3.30 -30.90
N GLY A 108 26.34 3.02 -31.80
CA GLY A 108 26.56 2.92 -33.25
C GLY A 108 27.15 1.58 -33.71
N GLN A 109 27.25 0.58 -32.83
CA GLN A 109 27.70 -0.77 -33.19
C GLN A 109 26.53 -1.61 -33.71
N ARG A 110 26.69 -2.31 -34.84
CA ARG A 110 25.66 -3.23 -35.38
C ARG A 110 25.61 -4.48 -34.50
N ILE A 111 24.42 -4.84 -34.01
CA ILE A 111 24.21 -5.95 -33.06
C ILE A 111 23.67 -7.21 -33.77
N ASP A 112 23.06 -7.03 -34.93
CA ASP A 112 22.47 -8.10 -35.73
C ASP A 112 23.53 -8.90 -36.52
N PRO A 113 23.41 -10.23 -36.64
CA PRO A 113 24.23 -11.04 -37.53
C PRO A 113 24.04 -10.63 -38.99
N HIS A 114 24.84 -9.68 -39.46
CA HIS A 114 24.85 -9.28 -40.86
C HIS A 114 25.55 -10.34 -41.70
N ASP A 115 24.84 -10.92 -42.68
CA ASP A 115 25.46 -11.68 -43.76
C ASP A 115 25.85 -10.69 -44.88
N PRO A 116 27.15 -10.44 -45.11
CA PRO A 116 27.60 -9.54 -46.16
C PRO A 116 27.33 -10.08 -47.59
N ASN A 117 26.80 -11.30 -47.72
CA ASN A 117 26.43 -11.90 -48.99
C ASN A 117 24.91 -12.04 -49.17
N ASP A 118 24.10 -11.32 -48.39
CA ASP A 118 22.65 -11.31 -48.58
C ASP A 118 22.31 -10.74 -49.96
N PRO A 119 21.68 -11.52 -50.87
CA PRO A 119 21.33 -11.08 -52.22
C PRO A 119 20.22 -10.02 -52.25
N PHE A 120 19.73 -9.57 -51.10
CA PHE A 120 18.72 -8.52 -50.97
C PHE A 120 19.27 -7.18 -50.45
N ASP A 121 20.59 -7.06 -50.19
CA ASP A 121 21.28 -5.85 -49.71
C ASP A 121 21.90 -5.00 -50.86
N ASP A 122 21.18 -4.87 -51.98
CA ASP A 122 21.59 -4.12 -53.19
C ASP A 122 21.33 -2.59 -53.12
#